data_AF-A0AAN5I423-F1
#
_entry.id   AF-A0AAN5I423-F1
#
_cell.length_a   1.000
_cell.length_b   1.000
_cell.length_c   1.000
_cell.angle_alpha   90.00
_cell.angle_beta   90.00
_cell.angle_gamma   90.00
#
_symmetry.space_group_name_H-M   'P 1'
#
loop_
_entity.id
_entity.type
_entity.pdbx_description
1 polymer ?
#
loop_
_entity_poly.entity_id
_entity_poly.type
_entity_poly.pdbx_seq_one_letter_code
_entity_poly.pdbx_strand_id
1 'polypeptide(L)'
;RKELRNPFNVILALMCLDPVVPLIIRISMGYRNLWMMTECSKDMVNYSLALFTIIEFCSWAPFRATYTWLAVVLTVMRFRALRSKGKWQASYAFAIVSSSAVALLAVASSVPMFSINVIGEASLGAVCER
;
A
#
# COMPACT_ATOMS: atom_id res chain seq x y z
N ARG A 1 -10.73 22.27 16.98
CA ARG A 1 -10.57 21.27 15.88
C ARG A 1 -9.70 21.75 14.70
N LYS A 2 -9.66 23.05 14.33
CA LYS A 2 -8.84 23.54 13.20
C LYS A 2 -7.33 23.56 13.44
N GLU A 3 -6.89 23.60 14.70
CA GLU A 3 -5.45 23.75 15.06
C GLU A 3 -4.59 22.49 14.92
N LEU A 4 -5.19 21.28 14.81
CA LEU A 4 -4.43 20.04 14.60
C LEU A 4 -4.13 19.71 13.13
N ARG A 5 -4.69 20.48 12.17
CA ARG A 5 -4.39 20.31 10.73
C ARG A 5 -3.05 20.94 10.37
N ASN A 6 -1.99 20.46 11.02
CA ASN A 6 -0.63 20.72 10.58
C ASN A 6 -0.36 19.83 9.35
N PRO A 7 0.14 20.36 8.21
CA PRO A 7 0.53 19.56 7.04
C PRO A 7 1.43 18.37 7.38
N PHE A 8 2.28 18.49 8.41
CA PHE A 8 3.13 17.38 8.87
C PHE A 8 2.32 16.25 9.50
N ASN A 9 1.27 16.57 10.27
CA ASN A 9 0.43 15.57 10.93
C ASN A 9 -0.42 14.77 9.93
N VAL A 10 -0.75 15.38 8.78
CA VAL A 10 -1.49 14.72 7.70
C VAL A 10 -0.64 13.63 7.07
N ILE A 11 0.60 13.94 6.72
CA ILE A 11 1.53 12.96 6.16
C ILE A 11 1.82 11.87 7.19
N LEU A 12 1.98 12.24 8.46
CA LEU A 12 2.16 11.25 9.53
C LEU A 12 0.94 10.31 9.64
N ALA A 13 -0.28 10.84 9.55
CA ALA A 13 -1.49 10.03 9.56
C ALA A 13 -1.59 9.10 8.34
N LEU A 14 -1.20 9.57 7.14
CA LEU A 14 -1.13 8.73 5.94
C LEU A 14 -0.08 7.62 6.08
N MET A 15 1.10 7.94 6.61
CA MET A 15 2.14 6.95 6.90
C MET A 15 1.69 5.90 7.93
N CYS A 16 0.80 6.25 8.87
CA CYS A 16 0.20 5.28 9.79
C CYS A 16 -0.88 4.40 9.13
N LEU A 17 -1.57 4.91 8.11
CA LEU A 17 -2.60 4.16 7.37
C LEU A 17 -2.01 3.20 6.34
N ASP A 18 -0.91 3.59 5.69
CA ASP A 18 -0.22 2.79 4.66
C ASP A 18 0.10 1.34 5.08
N PRO A 19 0.60 1.04 6.30
CA PRO A 19 0.86 -0.34 6.72
C PRO A 19 -0.40 -1.07 7.21
N VAL A 20 -1.46 -0.37 7.59
CA VAL A 20 -2.70 -0.98 8.10
C VAL A 20 -3.46 -1.70 6.99
N VAL A 21 -3.52 -1.11 5.79
CA VAL A 21 -4.20 -1.70 4.64
C VAL A 21 -3.64 -3.08 4.23
N PRO A 22 -2.33 -3.24 3.96
CA PRO A 22 -1.77 -4.54 3.61
C PRO A 22 -1.84 -5.55 4.76
N LEU A 23 -1.82 -5.08 6.02
CA LEU A 23 -2.02 -5.94 7.18
C LEU A 23 -3.42 -6.54 7.22
N ILE A 24 -4.47 -5.73 6.97
CA ILE A 24 -5.86 -6.20 6.92
C ILE A 24 -6.05 -7.22 5.79
N ILE A 25 -5.46 -6.96 4.61
CA ILE A 25 -5.52 -7.88 3.47
C ILE A 25 -4.91 -9.23 3.86
N ARG A 26 -3.74 -9.22 4.49
CA ARG A 26 -3.02 -10.43 4.91
C ARG A 26 -3.73 -11.21 6.01
N ILE A 27 -4.30 -10.53 7.00
CA ILE A 27 -5.09 -11.17 8.07
C ILE A 27 -6.32 -11.83 7.45
N SER A 28 -6.95 -11.19 6.47
CA SER A 28 -8.13 -11.71 5.77
C SER A 28 -7.80 -12.99 4.98
N MET A 29 -6.63 -13.05 4.33
CA MET A 29 -6.16 -14.28 3.68
C MET A 29 -5.79 -15.36 4.71
N GLY A 30 -5.04 -15.02 5.76
CA GLY A 30 -4.67 -15.97 6.81
C GLY A 30 -5.90 -16.61 7.48
N TYR A 31 -6.92 -15.81 7.76
CA TYR A 31 -8.20 -16.31 8.26
C TYR A 31 -8.87 -17.25 7.25
N ARG A 32 -8.92 -16.89 5.97
CA ARG A 32 -9.46 -17.77 4.92
C ARG A 32 -8.71 -19.09 4.80
N ASN A 33 -7.39 -19.08 4.81
CA ASN A 33 -6.58 -20.30 4.72
C ASN A 33 -6.85 -21.23 5.91
N LEU A 34 -7.08 -20.68 7.11
CA LEU A 34 -7.47 -21.48 8.28
C LEU A 34 -8.87 -22.12 8.13
N TRP A 35 -9.82 -21.44 7.48
CA TRP A 35 -11.18 -21.94 7.27
C TRP A 35 -11.32 -22.88 6.06
N MET A 36 -10.48 -22.74 5.03
CA MET A 36 -10.52 -23.55 3.80
C MET A 36 -9.65 -24.82 3.87
N MET A 37 -8.94 -25.07 4.98
CA MET A 37 -8.12 -26.27 5.22
C MET A 37 -8.88 -27.60 5.14
N THR A 38 -10.21 -27.59 5.06
CA THR A 38 -11.00 -28.82 5.05
C THR A 38 -11.19 -29.44 3.66
N GLU A 39 -11.25 -28.70 2.54
CA GLU A 39 -11.37 -29.28 1.18
C GLU A 39 -10.86 -28.31 0.08
N CYS A 40 -9.69 -28.55 -0.53
CA CYS A 40 -9.31 -27.85 -1.78
C CYS A 40 -9.95 -28.55 -2.97
N SER A 41 -11.18 -28.16 -3.30
CA SER A 41 -11.82 -28.56 -4.56
C SER A 41 -11.42 -27.59 -5.68
N LYS A 42 -11.16 -28.12 -6.89
CA LYS A 42 -10.95 -27.32 -8.11
C LYS A 42 -12.14 -26.39 -8.42
N ASP A 43 -13.32 -26.67 -7.86
CA ASP A 43 -14.52 -25.84 -7.96
C ASP A 43 -14.60 -24.72 -6.90
N MET A 44 -13.78 -24.79 -5.83
CA MET A 44 -13.75 -23.80 -4.74
C MET A 44 -12.76 -22.66 -4.99
N VAL A 45 -11.75 -22.88 -5.85
CA VAL A 45 -10.81 -21.82 -6.28
C VAL A 45 -11.50 -20.95 -7.33
N ASN A 46 -12.39 -20.10 -6.85
CA ASN A 46 -13.04 -19.10 -7.68
C ASN A 46 -12.01 -18.07 -8.17
N TYR A 47 -12.26 -17.46 -9.34
CA TYR A 47 -11.48 -16.32 -9.88
C TYR A 47 -11.25 -15.22 -8.84
N SER A 48 -12.20 -15.06 -7.90
CA SER A 48 -12.06 -14.17 -6.75
C SER A 48 -10.88 -14.52 -5.84
N LEU A 49 -10.62 -15.80 -5.56
CA LEU A 49 -9.50 -16.22 -4.70
C LEU A 49 -8.17 -15.87 -5.35
N ALA A 50 -7.98 -16.22 -6.62
CA ALA A 50 -6.77 -15.89 -7.38
C ALA A 50 -6.52 -14.38 -7.42
N LEU A 51 -7.57 -13.57 -7.64
CA LEU A 51 -7.47 -12.11 -7.57
C LEU A 51 -7.03 -11.61 -6.19
N PHE A 52 -7.58 -12.15 -5.11
CA PHE A 52 -7.18 -11.75 -3.75
C PHE A 52 -5.71 -12.09 -3.45
N THR A 53 -5.21 -13.24 -3.92
CA THR A 53 -3.79 -13.62 -3.76
C THR A 53 -2.86 -12.70 -4.54
N ILE A 54 -3.23 -12.37 -5.78
CA ILE A 54 -2.48 -11.43 -6.61
C ILE A 54 -2.48 -10.04 -5.97
N ILE A 55 -3.62 -9.59 -5.42
CA ILE A 55 -3.72 -8.31 -4.70
C ILE A 55 -2.80 -8.30 -3.48
N GLU A 56 -2.77 -9.35 -2.66
CA GLU A 56 -1.85 -9.41 -1.52
C GLU A 56 -0.40 -9.26 -1.99
N PHE A 57 0.03 -10.10 -2.92
CA PHE A 57 1.41 -10.13 -3.38
C PHE A 57 1.82 -8.79 -4.02
N CYS A 58 0.93 -8.21 -4.84
CA CYS A 58 1.22 -6.96 -5.54
C CYS A 58 1.02 -5.72 -4.68
N SER A 59 0.25 -5.77 -3.58
CA SER A 59 0.01 -4.61 -2.70
C SER A 59 1.23 -4.26 -1.84
N TRP A 60 2.08 -5.23 -1.52
CA TRP A 60 3.15 -5.03 -0.55
C TRP A 60 4.24 -4.06 -1.02
N ALA A 61 4.66 -4.17 -2.28
CA ALA A 61 5.64 -3.30 -2.89
C ALA A 61 5.20 -1.82 -2.96
N PRO A 62 4.00 -1.47 -3.50
CA PRO A 62 3.55 -0.09 -3.59
C PRO A 62 3.29 0.54 -2.21
N PHE A 63 2.76 -0.19 -1.22
CA PHE A 63 2.59 0.36 0.13
C PHE A 63 3.94 0.66 0.82
N ARG A 64 4.94 -0.21 0.67
CA ARG A 64 6.30 0.04 1.16
C ARG A 64 6.96 1.23 0.47
N ALA A 65 6.82 1.31 -0.86
CA ALA A 65 7.33 2.44 -1.63
C ALA A 65 6.65 3.75 -1.21
N THR A 66 5.33 3.76 -1.06
CA THR A 66 4.58 4.94 -0.62
C THR A 66 5.05 5.41 0.75
N TYR A 67 5.16 4.51 1.73
CA TYR A 67 5.62 4.84 3.07
C TYR A 67 7.02 5.46 3.08
N THR A 68 7.97 4.86 2.37
CA THR A 68 9.36 5.34 2.30
C THR A 68 9.46 6.70 1.63
N TRP A 69 8.75 6.91 0.53
CA TRP A 69 8.74 8.20 -0.18
C TRP A 69 7.98 9.29 0.59
N LEU A 70 6.92 8.96 1.33
CA LEU A 70 6.27 9.90 2.25
C LEU A 70 7.21 10.34 3.37
N ALA A 71 8.05 9.44 3.90
CA ALA A 71 9.09 9.80 4.86
C ALA A 71 10.11 10.78 4.26
N VAL A 72 10.51 10.57 3.01
CA VAL A 72 11.38 11.51 2.27
C VAL A 72 10.71 12.87 2.09
N VAL A 73 9.44 12.91 1.68
CA VAL A 73 8.69 14.17 1.55
C VAL A 73 8.60 14.89 2.90
N LEU A 74 8.30 14.17 3.97
CA LEU A 74 8.20 14.72 5.32
C LEU A 74 9.53 15.33 5.77
N THR A 75 10.64 14.60 5.60
CA THR A 75 11.98 15.05 5.98
C THR A 75 12.43 16.26 5.16
N VAL A 76 12.18 16.29 3.84
CA VAL A 76 12.48 17.43 2.98
C VAL A 76 11.70 18.68 3.41
N MET A 77 10.40 18.54 3.71
CA MET A 77 9.60 19.67 4.18
C MET A 77 10.06 20.18 5.54
N ARG A 78 10.41 19.28 6.47
CA ARG A 78 10.98 19.66 7.78
C ARG A 78 12.31 20.36 7.60
N PHE A 79 13.18 19.86 6.73
CA PHE A 79 14.47 20.48 6.42
C PHE A 79 14.29 21.90 5.84
N ARG A 80 13.37 22.07 4.88
CA ARG A 80 13.06 23.40 4.32
C ARG A 80 12.48 24.36 5.35
N ALA A 81 11.56 23.89 6.20
CA ALA A 81 10.98 24.70 7.27
C ALA A 81 12.08 25.21 8.24
N LEU A 82 12.98 24.31 8.67
CA LEU A 82 14.12 24.67 9.54
C LEU A 82 15.09 25.64 8.85
N ARG A 83 15.48 25.37 7.61
CA ARG A 83 16.40 26.23 6.84
C ARG A 83 15.83 27.63 6.60
N SER A 84 14.51 27.74 6.46
CA SER A 84 13.83 29.04 6.26
C SER A 84 13.73 29.90 7.54
N LYS A 85 14.21 29.40 8.70
CA LYS A 85 14.01 30.03 10.02
C LYS A 85 12.53 30.38 10.28
N GLY A 86 11.61 29.54 9.82
CA GLY A 86 10.16 29.73 9.99
C GLY A 86 9.50 30.68 8.98
N LYS A 87 10.23 31.23 8.00
CA LYS A 87 9.62 32.05 6.92
C LYS A 87 8.79 31.22 5.95
N TRP A 88 9.07 29.91 5.85
CA TRP A 88 8.34 28.99 4.98
C TRP A 88 7.39 28.12 5.81
N GLN A 89 6.10 28.16 5.47
CA GLN A 89 5.09 27.26 6.00
C GLN A 89 4.58 26.37 4.87
N ALA A 90 4.63 25.05 5.08
CA ALA A 90 4.02 24.11 4.16
C ALA A 90 2.50 24.35 4.13
N SER A 91 1.91 24.46 2.94
CA SER A 91 0.45 24.50 2.82
C SER A 91 -0.11 23.09 2.97
N TYR A 92 -1.30 22.98 3.56
CA TYR A 92 -2.05 21.73 3.63
C TYR A 92 -2.31 21.14 2.24
N ALA A 93 -2.61 21.98 1.25
CA ALA A 93 -2.79 21.56 -0.13
C ALA A 93 -1.53 20.93 -0.73
N PHE A 94 -0.36 21.51 -0.41
CA PHE A 94 0.93 20.98 -0.87
C PHE A 94 1.18 19.58 -0.30
N ALA A 95 0.91 19.37 1.00
CA ALA A 95 1.07 18.07 1.64
C ALA A 95 0.16 16.99 1.04
N ILE A 96 -1.08 17.33 0.70
CA ILE A 96 -1.99 16.39 0.02
C ILE A 96 -1.47 16.07 -1.38
N VAL A 97 -1.17 17.08 -2.19
CA VAL A 97 -0.73 16.89 -3.58
C VAL A 97 0.55 16.06 -3.63
N SER A 98 1.53 16.33 -2.76
CA SER A 98 2.76 15.55 -2.70
C SER A 98 2.48 14.10 -2.30
N SER A 99 1.57 13.87 -1.35
CA SER A 99 1.24 12.52 -0.89
C SER A 99 0.49 11.72 -1.96
N SER A 100 -0.47 12.35 -2.63
CA SER A 100 -1.20 11.73 -3.74
C SER A 100 -0.28 11.42 -4.93
N ALA A 101 0.67 12.31 -5.24
CA ALA A 101 1.65 12.06 -6.29
C ALA A 101 2.55 10.86 -5.97
N VAL A 102 3.02 10.74 -4.72
CA VAL A 102 3.81 9.59 -4.26
C VAL A 102 3.01 8.29 -4.37
N ALA A 103 1.74 8.29 -3.93
CA ALA A 103 0.87 7.12 -4.02
C ALA A 103 0.63 6.69 -5.48
N LEU A 104 0.36 7.65 -6.37
CA LEU A 104 0.17 7.37 -7.80
C LEU A 104 1.44 6.78 -8.45
N LEU A 105 2.61 7.34 -8.14
CA LEU A 105 3.89 6.83 -8.65
C LEU A 105 4.19 5.42 -8.11
N ALA A 106 3.92 5.17 -6.84
CA ALA A 106 4.09 3.85 -6.24
C ALA A 106 3.20 2.80 -6.91
N VAL A 107 1.91 3.11 -7.12
CA VAL A 107 0.98 2.23 -7.83
C VAL A 107 1.43 2.01 -9.28
N ALA A 108 1.76 3.07 -10.01
CA ALA A 108 2.21 2.97 -11.40
C ALA A 108 3.46 2.09 -11.54
N SER A 109 4.41 2.20 -10.61
CA SER A 109 5.62 1.38 -10.61
C SER A 109 5.38 -0.10 -10.31
N SER A 110 4.23 -0.45 -9.70
CA SER A 110 3.85 -1.83 -9.38
C SER A 110 3.13 -2.57 -10.51
N VAL A 111 2.68 -1.86 -11.56
CA VAL A 111 1.96 -2.44 -12.71
C VAL A 111 2.78 -3.53 -13.44
N PRO A 112 4.09 -3.36 -13.72
CA PRO A 112 4.88 -4.41 -14.37
C PRO A 112 4.95 -5.70 -13.55
N MET A 113 5.07 -5.58 -12.21
CA MET A 113 5.06 -6.74 -11.32
C MET A 113 3.71 -7.45 -11.36
N PHE A 114 2.61 -6.69 -11.33
CA PHE A 114 1.27 -7.25 -11.51
C PHE A 114 1.14 -8.01 -12.83
N SER A 115 1.60 -7.42 -13.94
CA SER A 115 1.57 -8.08 -15.25
C SER A 115 2.40 -9.36 -15.29
N ILE A 116 3.62 -9.37 -14.72
CA ILE A 116 4.47 -10.56 -14.67
C ILE A 116 3.85 -11.67 -13.81
N ASN A 117 3.29 -11.33 -12.66
CA ASN A 117 2.73 -12.34 -11.75
C ASN A 117 1.42 -12.93 -12.28
N VAL A 118 0.57 -12.12 -12.93
CA VAL A 118 -0.68 -12.59 -13.58
C VAL A 118 -0.37 -13.49 -14.77
N ILE A 119 0.69 -13.20 -15.53
CA ILE A 119 1.08 -13.97 -16.73
C ILE A 119 1.95 -15.19 -16.35
N GLY A 120 2.68 -15.13 -15.23
CA GLY A 120 3.70 -16.09 -14.83
C GLY A 120 3.32 -17.09 -13.73
N GLU A 121 2.36 -16.79 -12.84
CA GLU A 121 2.01 -17.68 -11.73
C GLU A 121 0.75 -18.53 -12.01
N ALA A 122 1.02 -19.82 -12.19
CA ALA A 122 0.19 -20.97 -11.81
C ALA A 122 -1.17 -21.16 -12.51
N SER A 123 -1.26 -22.24 -13.31
CA SER A 123 -2.55 -22.89 -13.54
C SER A 123 -3.24 -23.16 -12.20
N LEU A 124 -4.55 -22.91 -12.10
CA LEU A 124 -5.36 -23.11 -10.89
C LEU A 124 -5.09 -24.45 -10.17
N GLY A 125 -4.67 -25.49 -10.90
CA GLY A 125 -4.29 -26.80 -10.33
C GLY A 125 -3.08 -26.78 -9.39
N ALA A 126 -2.08 -25.92 -9.59
CA ALA A 126 -0.87 -25.90 -8.77
C ALA A 126 -1.06 -25.20 -7.41
N VAL A 127 -2.14 -24.43 -7.26
CA VAL A 127 -2.49 -23.73 -6.01
C VAL A 127 -3.23 -24.66 -5.03
N CYS A 128 -3.88 -25.73 -5.52
CA CYS A 128 -4.60 -26.69 -4.65
C CYS A 128 -3.78 -27.89 -4.17
N GLU A 129 -2.57 -28.12 -4.71
CA GLU A 129 -1.71 -29.26 -4.35
C GLU A 129 -0.57 -28.88 -3.36
N ARG A 130 -0.58 -27.66 -2.83
CA ARG A 130 0.32 -27.20 -1.75
C ARG A 130 -0.43 -27.08 -0.44
#